data_AF-A0A9X7SS03-F1
#
_entry.id   AF-A0A9X7SS03-F1
#
_cell.length_a   1.000
_cell.length_b   1.000
_cell.length_c   1.000
_cell.angle_alpha   90.00
_cell.angle_beta   90.00
_cell.angle_gamma   90.00
#
_symmetry.space_group_name_H-M   'P 1'
#
loop_
_entity.id
_entity.type
_entity.pdbx_description
1 polymer ?
#
loop_
_entity_poly.entity_id
_entity_poly.type
_entity_poly.pdbx_seq_one_letter_code
_entity_poly.pdbx_strand_id
1 'polypeptide(L)'
;MKKVMVTLAVTMCAASLFYGYTNIYAKDSLKIEQEYEIYAKNEVQKKLSETYDDAIKTFKINQSDYTYYSLHETDYGLGKDESTTLFMIIFNDVLKKQKQGDFEPGLFLKKDLSEAIVLYKSLDSGTNHLYVYKRDKDQWTLVKEDNQKGKKAEKVQYKSLKEFEADTTSK
;
A
#
# COMPACT_ATOMS: atom_id res chain seq x y z
N MET A 1 62.96 38.43 42.97
CA MET A 1 61.61 38.33 43.59
C MET A 1 60.57 38.83 42.62
N LYS A 2 59.68 37.95 42.14
CA LYS A 2 58.26 38.19 41.86
C LYS A 2 57.64 36.84 41.50
N LYS A 3 56.76 36.35 42.38
CA LYS A 3 55.85 35.24 42.12
C LYS A 3 54.80 35.73 41.12
N VAL A 4 54.49 34.95 40.09
CA VAL A 4 53.15 34.95 39.50
C VAL A 4 52.78 33.50 39.23
N MET A 5 51.69 33.12 39.89
CA MET A 5 50.98 31.86 39.86
C MET A 5 49.83 32.01 38.84
N VAL A 6 49.12 30.90 38.57
CA VAL A 6 47.80 30.81 37.89
C VAL A 6 47.87 30.97 36.35
N THR A 7 47.27 30.15 35.49
CA THR A 7 46.10 29.26 35.62
C THR A 7 46.15 28.22 34.50
N LEU A 8 45.98 26.93 34.81
CA LEU A 8 45.57 25.92 33.82
C LEU A 8 44.08 26.19 33.53
N ALA A 9 43.78 26.81 32.39
CA ALA A 9 42.42 26.84 31.88
C ALA A 9 42.09 25.47 31.27
N VAL A 10 41.46 24.60 32.06
CA VAL A 10 40.73 23.45 31.53
C VAL A 10 39.46 24.00 30.89
N THR A 11 39.51 24.29 29.59
CA THR A 11 38.31 24.56 28.81
C THR A 11 37.66 23.24 28.43
N MET A 12 37.00 22.60 29.41
CA MET A 12 35.87 21.72 29.12
C MET A 12 34.78 22.59 28.53
N CYS A 13 34.49 22.43 27.23
CA CYS A 13 33.15 22.58 26.63
C CYS A 13 33.24 22.41 25.11
N ALA A 14 33.34 21.16 24.64
CA ALA A 14 33.05 20.82 23.26
C ALA A 14 32.21 19.52 23.14
N ALA A 15 31.57 19.09 24.23
CA ALA A 15 30.73 17.89 24.23
C ALA A 15 29.22 18.19 24.19
N SER A 16 28.79 19.45 24.29
CA SER A 16 27.36 19.82 24.25
C SER A 16 26.81 20.11 22.86
N LEU A 17 27.66 20.33 21.85
CA LEU A 17 27.21 20.55 20.46
C LEU A 17 26.98 19.24 19.68
N PHE A 18 27.62 18.13 20.09
CA PHE A 18 27.44 16.84 19.41
C PHE A 18 26.10 16.17 19.76
N TYR A 19 25.62 16.28 21.00
CA TYR A 19 24.34 15.67 21.40
C TYR A 19 23.11 16.35 20.77
N GLY A 20 23.16 17.65 20.48
CA GLY A 20 22.08 18.35 19.78
C GLY A 20 22.00 17.96 18.31
N TYR A 21 23.14 17.89 17.63
CA TYR A 21 23.20 17.53 16.22
C TYR A 21 22.77 16.09 15.94
N THR A 22 23.22 15.11 16.75
CA THR A 22 22.81 13.71 16.53
C THR A 22 21.30 13.51 16.74
N ASN A 23 20.69 14.23 17.68
CA ASN A 23 19.24 14.17 17.91
C ASN A 23 18.43 14.86 16.80
N ILE A 24 18.94 15.95 16.23
CA ILE A 24 18.29 16.64 15.10
C ILE A 24 18.41 15.79 13.82
N TYR A 25 19.61 15.27 13.51
CA TYR A 25 19.79 14.38 12.37
C TYR A 25 18.96 13.10 12.46
N ALA A 26 18.88 12.47 13.64
CA ALA A 26 18.04 11.29 13.85
C ALA A 26 16.53 11.61 13.74
N LYS A 27 16.11 12.81 14.14
CA LYS A 27 14.72 13.25 14.02
C LYS A 27 14.36 13.60 12.57
N ASP A 28 15.28 14.24 11.85
CA ASP A 28 15.09 14.60 10.44
C ASP A 28 15.12 13.35 9.55
N SER A 29 16.00 12.38 9.82
CA SER A 29 16.01 11.09 9.12
C SER A 29 14.70 10.32 9.34
N LEU A 30 14.20 10.26 10.58
CA LEU A 30 12.93 9.61 10.89
C LEU A 30 11.75 10.29 10.18
N LYS A 31 11.78 11.62 10.08
CA LYS A 31 10.75 12.39 9.35
C LYS A 31 10.80 12.09 7.85
N ILE A 32 11.99 12.04 7.26
CA ILE A 32 12.17 11.72 5.83
C ILE A 32 11.71 10.29 5.53
N GLU A 33 12.00 9.32 6.41
CA GLU A 33 11.50 7.95 6.29
C GLU A 33 9.96 7.90 6.32
N GLN A 34 9.32 8.62 7.23
CA GLN A 34 7.85 8.70 7.29
C GLN A 34 7.23 9.34 6.04
N GLU A 35 7.83 10.43 5.55
CA GLU A 35 7.41 11.09 4.31
C GLU A 35 7.58 10.15 3.10
N TYR A 36 8.68 9.38 3.09
CA TYR A 36 8.95 8.39 2.07
C TYR A 36 7.93 7.23 2.09
N GLU A 37 7.59 6.70 3.26
CA GLU A 37 6.58 5.64 3.40
C GLU A 37 5.22 6.09 2.85
N ILE A 38 4.81 7.33 3.14
CA ILE A 38 3.58 7.91 2.61
C ILE A 38 3.67 8.04 1.08
N TYR A 39 4.79 8.55 0.56
CA TYR A 39 5.04 8.67 -0.88
C TYR A 39 4.95 7.31 -1.58
N ALA A 40 5.70 6.30 -1.10
CA ALA A 40 5.72 4.96 -1.67
C ALA A 40 4.33 4.31 -1.64
N LYS A 41 3.61 4.45 -0.51
CA LYS A 41 2.22 3.97 -0.38
C LYS A 41 1.30 4.63 -1.42
N ASN A 42 1.41 5.93 -1.63
CA ASN A 42 0.59 6.66 -2.59
C ASN A 42 0.88 6.21 -4.05
N GLU A 43 2.15 6.00 -4.40
CA GLU A 43 2.51 5.49 -5.73
C GLU A 43 1.98 4.08 -5.98
N VAL A 44 2.06 3.20 -4.97
CA VAL A 44 1.47 1.85 -5.03
C VAL A 44 -0.05 1.92 -5.20
N GLN A 45 -0.74 2.71 -4.39
CA GLN A 45 -2.20 2.85 -4.46
C GLN A 45 -2.67 3.44 -5.79
N LYS A 46 -1.96 4.45 -6.30
CA LYS A 46 -2.23 4.99 -7.64
C LYS A 46 -2.11 3.90 -8.70
N LYS A 47 -1.05 3.08 -8.65
CA LYS A 47 -0.85 2.00 -9.60
C LYS A 47 -1.94 0.93 -9.51
N LEU A 48 -2.33 0.53 -8.30
CA LEU A 48 -3.43 -0.41 -8.10
C LEU A 48 -4.74 0.14 -8.68
N SER A 49 -5.07 1.41 -8.40
CA SER A 49 -6.25 2.07 -8.96
C SER A 49 -6.26 2.05 -10.49
N GLU A 50 -5.12 2.33 -11.15
CA GLU A 50 -5.01 2.23 -12.61
C GLU A 50 -5.32 0.81 -13.12
N THR A 51 -4.84 -0.22 -12.42
CA THR A 51 -5.10 -1.61 -12.81
C THR A 51 -6.55 -2.02 -12.61
N TYR A 52 -7.19 -1.56 -11.54
CA TYR A 52 -8.60 -1.80 -11.29
C TYR A 52 -9.48 -1.07 -12.30
N ASP A 53 -9.17 0.19 -12.62
CA ASP A 53 -9.90 0.95 -13.63
C ASP A 53 -9.88 0.29 -15.01
N ASP A 54 -8.74 -0.31 -15.40
CA ASP A 54 -8.64 -1.08 -16.63
C ASP A 54 -9.52 -2.34 -16.60
N ALA A 55 -9.53 -3.07 -15.48
CA ALA A 55 -10.38 -4.25 -15.30
C ALA A 55 -11.87 -3.88 -15.29
N ILE A 56 -12.26 -2.84 -14.55
CA ILE A 56 -13.64 -2.30 -14.50
C ILE A 56 -14.13 -1.96 -15.90
N LYS A 57 -13.32 -1.25 -16.70
CA LYS A 57 -13.65 -0.92 -18.09
C LYS A 57 -13.75 -2.17 -18.98
N THR A 58 -12.84 -3.12 -18.83
CA THR A 58 -12.81 -4.37 -19.59
C THR A 58 -14.09 -5.18 -19.38
N PHE A 59 -14.49 -5.36 -18.12
CA PHE A 59 -15.66 -6.15 -17.74
C PHE A 59 -16.97 -5.35 -17.74
N LYS A 60 -16.94 -4.06 -18.10
CA LYS A 60 -18.10 -3.15 -18.12
C LYS A 60 -18.82 -3.08 -16.77
N ILE A 61 -18.05 -3.05 -15.68
CA ILE A 61 -18.58 -2.95 -14.32
C ILE A 61 -19.02 -1.51 -14.06
N ASN A 62 -20.22 -1.33 -13.51
CA ASN A 62 -20.68 -0.03 -13.04
C ASN A 62 -20.11 0.26 -11.65
N GLN A 63 -18.95 0.92 -11.60
CA GLN A 63 -18.22 1.18 -10.35
C GLN A 63 -19.04 1.95 -9.29
N SER A 64 -20.04 2.74 -9.71
CA SER A 64 -20.89 3.50 -8.76
C SER A 64 -21.68 2.60 -7.80
N ASP A 65 -21.87 1.33 -8.14
CA ASP A 65 -22.68 0.40 -7.38
C ASP A 65 -21.90 -0.29 -6.27
N TYR A 66 -20.57 -0.08 -6.22
CA TYR A 66 -19.64 -0.77 -5.34
C TYR A 66 -18.88 0.19 -4.43
N THR A 67 -18.44 -0.36 -3.29
CA THR A 67 -17.45 0.23 -2.39
C THR A 67 -16.18 -0.61 -2.48
N TYR A 68 -15.04 0.04 -2.65
CA TYR A 68 -13.74 -0.61 -2.65
C TYR A 68 -13.24 -0.85 -1.22
N TYR A 69 -12.64 -2.02 -1.02
CA TYR A 69 -11.95 -2.43 0.20
C TYR A 69 -10.59 -3.02 -0.15
N SER A 70 -9.56 -2.66 0.62
CA SER A 70 -8.31 -3.41 0.58
C SER A 70 -8.53 -4.77 1.24
N LEU A 71 -7.90 -5.83 0.71
CA LEU A 71 -7.93 -7.14 1.35
C LEU A 71 -7.25 -7.17 2.72
N HIS A 72 -6.50 -6.13 3.08
CA HIS A 72 -5.90 -5.95 4.39
C HIS A 72 -6.85 -5.39 5.46
N GLU A 73 -8.08 -5.00 5.09
CA GLU A 73 -9.07 -4.55 6.06
C GLU A 73 -9.67 -5.71 6.86
N THR A 74 -10.01 -5.43 8.12
CA THR A 74 -10.55 -6.44 9.06
C THR A 74 -12.06 -6.57 9.03
N ASP A 75 -12.76 -5.58 8.47
CA ASP A 75 -14.21 -5.57 8.31
C ASP A 75 -14.56 -4.83 7.02
N TYR A 76 -15.29 -5.50 6.12
CA TYR A 76 -15.73 -4.96 4.84
C TYR A 76 -17.13 -4.33 4.92
N GLY A 77 -17.63 -4.02 6.13
CA GLY A 77 -19.01 -3.57 6.36
C GLY A 77 -20.02 -4.71 6.46
N LEU A 78 -19.53 -5.94 6.65
CA LEU A 78 -20.31 -7.17 6.82
C LEU A 78 -20.33 -7.65 8.28
N GLY A 79 -19.47 -7.06 9.12
CA GLY A 79 -19.12 -7.61 10.43
C GLY A 79 -17.92 -8.55 10.32
N LYS A 80 -17.20 -8.70 11.42
CA LYS A 80 -15.88 -9.35 11.46
C LYS A 80 -15.90 -10.81 11.00
N ASP A 81 -16.86 -11.60 11.46
CA ASP A 81 -16.91 -13.04 11.17
C ASP A 81 -17.23 -13.31 9.69
N GLU A 82 -18.18 -12.56 9.13
CA GLU A 82 -18.52 -12.66 7.72
C GLU A 82 -17.39 -12.13 6.83
N SER A 83 -16.78 -11.00 7.19
CA SER A 83 -15.62 -10.46 6.47
C SER A 83 -14.45 -11.45 6.45
N THR A 84 -14.20 -12.12 7.59
CA THR A 84 -13.18 -13.18 7.69
C THR A 84 -13.52 -14.37 6.79
N THR A 85 -14.80 -14.77 6.76
CA THR A 85 -15.27 -15.87 5.91
C THR A 85 -15.08 -15.54 4.42
N LEU A 86 -15.50 -14.34 3.99
CA LEU A 86 -15.30 -13.86 2.63
C LEU A 86 -13.81 -13.79 2.27
N PHE A 87 -12.96 -13.26 3.16
CA PHE A 87 -11.52 -13.25 2.94
C PHE A 87 -10.94 -14.65 2.73
N MET A 88 -11.35 -15.64 3.54
CA MET A 88 -10.87 -17.02 3.40
C MET A 88 -11.30 -17.66 2.08
N ILE A 89 -12.49 -17.32 1.56
CA ILE A 89 -12.94 -17.74 0.23
C ILE A 89 -12.05 -17.11 -0.84
N ILE A 90 -11.86 -15.79 -0.80
CA ILE A 90 -10.99 -15.05 -1.74
C ILE A 90 -9.56 -15.60 -1.69
N PHE A 91 -9.04 -15.91 -0.50
CA PHE A 91 -7.71 -16.48 -0.36
C PHE A 91 -7.56 -17.81 -1.11
N ASN A 92 -8.55 -18.70 -0.97
CA ASN A 92 -8.54 -20.00 -1.64
C ASN A 92 -8.77 -19.89 -3.15
N ASP A 93 -9.69 -19.03 -3.58
CA ASP A 93 -10.11 -18.94 -4.97
C ASP A 93 -9.18 -18.08 -5.82
N VAL A 94 -8.56 -17.05 -5.22
CA VAL A 94 -7.77 -16.01 -5.90
C VAL A 94 -6.31 -16.04 -5.47
N LEU A 95 -6.03 -15.75 -4.20
CA LEU A 95 -4.65 -15.48 -3.74
C LEU A 95 -3.73 -16.70 -3.87
N LYS A 96 -4.22 -17.91 -3.64
CA LYS A 96 -3.44 -19.15 -3.84
C LYS A 96 -3.06 -19.43 -5.29
N LYS A 97 -3.85 -18.93 -6.25
CA LYS A 97 -3.65 -19.17 -7.69
C LYS A 97 -2.86 -18.04 -8.35
N GLN A 98 -2.76 -16.90 -7.68
CA GLN A 98 -2.07 -15.71 -8.17
C GLN A 98 -0.58 -15.97 -8.33
N LYS A 99 0.02 -15.47 -9.41
CA LYS A 99 1.46 -15.60 -9.65
C LYS A 99 2.22 -14.52 -8.90
N GLN A 100 3.44 -14.84 -8.49
CA GLN A 100 4.34 -13.85 -7.91
C GLN A 100 4.56 -12.69 -8.88
N GLY A 101 4.33 -11.47 -8.40
CA GLY A 101 4.49 -10.24 -9.17
C GLY A 101 3.20 -9.73 -9.82
N ASP A 102 2.11 -10.50 -9.81
CA ASP A 102 0.78 -9.99 -10.18
C ASP A 102 0.34 -8.89 -9.20
N PHE A 103 -0.57 -8.02 -9.65
CA PHE A 103 -1.08 -6.91 -8.83
C PHE A 103 -1.98 -7.43 -7.71
N GLU A 104 -1.87 -6.87 -6.52
CA GLU A 104 -2.74 -7.18 -5.39
C GLU A 104 -4.22 -7.13 -5.82
N PRO A 105 -5.06 -8.10 -5.42
CA PRO A 105 -6.47 -8.04 -5.75
C PRO A 105 -7.22 -6.97 -4.94
N GLY A 106 -8.12 -6.26 -5.61
CA GLY A 106 -9.07 -5.36 -4.98
C GLY A 106 -10.41 -6.04 -4.76
N LEU A 107 -11.00 -5.84 -3.57
CA LEU A 107 -12.35 -6.25 -3.25
C LEU A 107 -13.31 -5.08 -3.48
N PHE A 108 -14.38 -5.32 -4.22
CA PHE A 108 -15.43 -4.35 -4.46
C PHE A 108 -16.75 -4.97 -4.01
N LEU A 109 -17.30 -4.48 -2.92
CA LEU A 109 -18.55 -4.96 -2.34
C LEU A 109 -19.69 -4.07 -2.83
N LYS A 110 -20.74 -4.68 -3.39
CA LYS A 110 -21.92 -3.96 -3.85
C LYS A 110 -22.58 -3.28 -2.64
N LYS A 111 -23.10 -2.06 -2.82
CA LYS A 111 -23.66 -1.26 -1.72
C LYS A 111 -24.88 -1.90 -1.02
N ASP A 112 -25.59 -2.78 -1.71
CA ASP A 112 -26.69 -3.58 -1.16
C ASP A 112 -26.23 -4.89 -0.48
N LEU A 113 -24.91 -5.11 -0.41
CA LEU A 113 -24.23 -6.26 0.16
C LEU A 113 -24.56 -7.60 -0.52
N SER A 114 -25.26 -7.60 -1.65
CA SER A 114 -25.71 -8.84 -2.33
C SER A 114 -24.63 -9.50 -3.19
N GLU A 115 -23.57 -8.77 -3.52
CA GLU A 115 -22.54 -9.20 -4.46
C GLU A 115 -21.19 -8.60 -4.06
N ALA A 116 -20.13 -9.39 -4.22
CA ALA A 116 -18.76 -8.95 -4.11
C ALA A 116 -18.04 -9.33 -5.40
N ILE A 117 -17.23 -8.42 -5.93
CA ILE A 117 -16.35 -8.72 -7.04
C ILE A 117 -14.90 -8.54 -6.61
N VAL A 118 -14.04 -9.46 -7.04
CA VAL A 118 -12.59 -9.35 -6.86
C VAL A 118 -11.95 -9.17 -8.22
N LEU A 119 -11.10 -8.15 -8.33
CA LEU A 119 -10.38 -7.80 -9.54
C LEU A 119 -8.89 -7.82 -9.28
N TYR A 120 -8.13 -8.42 -10.19
CA TYR A 120 -6.69 -8.24 -10.22
C TYR A 120 -6.17 -8.34 -11.65
N LYS A 121 -4.92 -7.90 -11.84
CA LYS A 121 -4.24 -7.95 -13.13
C LYS A 121 -2.98 -8.78 -13.03
N SER A 122 -2.77 -9.67 -14.00
CA SER A 122 -1.49 -10.34 -14.16
C SER A 122 -0.45 -9.40 -14.76
N LEU A 123 0.71 -9.31 -14.13
CA LEU A 123 1.76 -8.37 -14.56
C LEU A 123 2.33 -8.74 -15.93
N ASP A 124 2.68 -10.01 -16.12
CA ASP A 124 3.39 -10.47 -17.32
C ASP A 124 2.52 -10.41 -18.59
N SER A 125 1.25 -10.83 -18.48
CA SER A 125 0.34 -10.91 -19.63
C SER A 125 -0.54 -9.68 -19.79
N GLY A 126 -0.70 -8.85 -18.75
CA GLY A 126 -1.70 -7.77 -18.71
C GLY A 126 -3.16 -8.28 -18.62
N THR A 127 -3.38 -9.57 -18.37
CA THR A 127 -4.72 -10.16 -18.25
C THR A 127 -5.44 -9.60 -17.03
N ASN A 128 -6.67 -9.14 -17.21
CA ASN A 128 -7.59 -8.79 -16.14
C ASN A 128 -8.37 -10.04 -15.72
N HIS A 129 -8.47 -10.26 -14.42
CA HIS A 129 -9.20 -11.37 -13.82
C HIS A 129 -10.37 -10.83 -13.02
N LEU A 130 -11.52 -11.49 -13.13
CA LEU A 130 -12.77 -11.17 -12.43
C LEU A 130 -13.29 -12.41 -11.73
N TYR A 131 -13.62 -12.24 -10.45
CA TYR A 131 -14.34 -13.22 -9.64
C TYR A 131 -15.59 -12.52 -9.09
N VAL A 132 -16.76 -13.12 -9.28
CA VAL A 132 -18.04 -12.58 -8.77
C VAL A 132 -18.61 -13.56 -7.76
N TYR A 133 -18.86 -13.07 -6.56
CA TYR A 133 -19.47 -13.81 -5.46
C TYR A 133 -20.87 -13.26 -5.20
N LYS A 134 -21.85 -14.14 -5.03
CA LYS A 134 -23.19 -13.79 -4.54
C LYS A 134 -23.32 -14.14 -3.08
N ARG A 135 -24.03 -13.28 -2.36
CA ARG A 135 -24.42 -13.49 -0.96
C ARG A 135 -25.81 -14.10 -0.92
N ASP A 136 -25.97 -15.22 -0.23
CA ASP A 136 -27.27 -15.73 0.23
C ASP A 136 -27.23 -15.83 1.76
N LYS A 137 -28.05 -15.01 2.43
CA LYS A 137 -27.96 -14.74 3.88
C LYS A 137 -26.55 -14.29 4.26
N ASP A 138 -25.72 -15.14 4.82
CA ASP A 138 -24.33 -14.83 5.23
C ASP A 138 -23.31 -15.77 4.56
N GLN A 139 -23.74 -16.46 3.49
CA GLN A 139 -22.90 -17.37 2.72
C GLN A 139 -22.54 -16.75 1.38
N TRP A 140 -21.24 -16.76 1.09
CA TRP A 140 -20.68 -16.26 -0.16
C TRP A 140 -20.36 -17.42 -1.08
N THR A 141 -20.83 -17.36 -2.32
CA THR A 141 -20.57 -18.39 -3.34
C THR A 141 -20.03 -17.74 -4.60
N LEU A 142 -18.93 -18.28 -5.14
CA LEU A 142 -18.40 -17.89 -6.45
C LEU A 142 -19.40 -18.31 -7.55
N VAL A 143 -19.94 -17.34 -8.27
CA VAL A 143 -20.90 -17.57 -9.36
C VAL A 143 -20.33 -17.29 -10.75
N LYS A 144 -19.21 -16.56 -10.83
CA LYS A 144 -18.54 -16.29 -12.09
C LYS A 144 -17.03 -16.10 -11.88
N GLU A 145 -16.24 -16.74 -12.73
CA GLU A 145 -14.82 -16.46 -12.95
C GLU A 145 -14.64 -16.13 -14.43
N ASP A 146 -13.92 -15.04 -14.76
CA ASP A 146 -13.71 -14.59 -16.13
C ASP A 146 -12.35 -13.89 -16.27
N ASN A 147 -11.69 -14.09 -17.42
CA ASN A 147 -10.35 -13.59 -17.70
C ASN A 147 -10.33 -12.95 -19.08
N GLN A 148 -9.93 -11.69 -19.15
CA GLN A 148 -9.92 -10.93 -20.40
C GLN A 148 -8.61 -10.17 -20.57
N LYS A 149 -8.16 -10.03 -21.82
CA LYS A 149 -6.93 -9.30 -22.13
C LYS A 149 -7.14 -7.81 -21.84
N GLY A 150 -6.39 -7.29 -20.88
CA GLY A 150 -6.36 -5.86 -20.56
C GLY A 150 -5.17 -5.15 -21.19
N LYS A 151 -4.95 -3.91 -20.74
CA LYS A 151 -3.70 -3.21 -21.04
C LYS A 151 -2.52 -3.90 -20.37
N LYS A 152 -1.39 -3.94 -21.08
CA LYS A 152 -0.12 -4.37 -20.49
C LYS A 152 0.20 -3.45 -19.32
N ALA A 153 0.52 -4.05 -18.17
CA ALA A 153 0.93 -3.31 -17.00
C ALA A 153 2.44 -3.41 -16.81
N GLU A 154 2.95 -2.46 -16.04
CA GLU A 154 4.35 -2.37 -15.65
C GLU A 154 4.40 -2.26 -14.13
N LYS A 155 5.49 -2.74 -13.53
CA LYS A 155 5.70 -2.60 -12.09
C LYS A 155 5.67 -1.13 -11.72
N VAL A 156 5.15 -0.84 -10.53
CA VAL A 156 5.25 0.51 -9.97
C VAL A 156 6.73 0.92 -9.95
N GLN A 157 7.01 2.10 -10.48
CA GLN A 157 8.32 2.73 -10.44
C GLN A 157 8.18 3.94 -9.52
N TYR A 158 8.78 3.86 -8.34
CA TYR A 158 8.87 4.98 -7.41
C TYR A 158 10.32 5.12 -6.95
N LYS A 159 10.66 6.32 -6.49
CA LYS A 159 12.02 6.66 -6.06
C LYS A 159 12.46 5.73 -4.93
N SER A 160 13.74 5.37 -4.88
CA SER A 160 14.35 4.86 -3.66
C SER A 160 14.37 5.93 -2.57
N LEU A 161 14.50 5.54 -1.30
CA LEU A 161 14.62 6.49 -0.18
C LEU A 161 15.74 7.51 -0.42
N LYS A 162 16.89 7.07 -0.93
CA LYS A 162 18.04 7.92 -1.26
C LYS A 162 17.73 8.96 -2.35
N GLU A 163 17.00 8.57 -3.39
CA GLU A 163 16.58 9.48 -4.46
C GLU A 163 15.51 10.45 -3.97
N PHE A 164 14.60 10.00 -3.11
CA PHE A 164 13.58 10.84 -2.50
C PHE A 164 14.20 11.91 -1.57
N GLU A 165 15.15 11.50 -0.71
CA GLU A 165 15.89 12.39 0.20
C GLU A 165 16.71 13.45 -0.54
N ALA A 166 17.38 13.09 -1.64
CA ALA A 166 18.13 14.03 -2.46
C ALA A 166 17.23 15.15 -3.03
N ASP A 167 16.00 14.82 -3.43
CA ASP A 167 15.05 15.76 -4.00
C ASP A 167 14.35 16.65 -2.95
N THR A 168 14.18 16.16 -1.71
CA THR A 168 13.58 16.95 -0.61
C THR A 168 14.59 17.88 0.04
N THR A 169 15.86 17.51 0.10
CA THR A 169 16.95 18.34 0.65
C THR A 169 17.49 19.40 -0.33
N SER A 170 17.18 19.29 -1.63
CA SER A 170 17.57 20.25 -2.66
C SER A 170 16.57 21.41 -2.87
N LYS A 171 15.48 21.46 -2.09
CA LYS A 171 14.45 22.52 -2.11
C LYS A 171 14.59 23.44 -0.91
#